data_AF-A0A316VZZ5-F1
#
_entry.id   AF-A0A316VZZ5-F1
#
_cell.length_a   1.000
_cell.length_b   1.000
_cell.length_c   1.000
_cell.angle_alpha   90.00
_cell.angle_beta   90.00
_cell.angle_gamma   90.00
#
_symmetry.space_group_name_H-M   'P 1'
#
loop_
_entity.id
_entity.type
_entity.pdbx_description
1 polymer ?
#
loop_
_entity_poly.entity_id
_entity_poly.type
_entity_poly.pdbx_seq_one_letter_code
_entity_poly.pdbx_strand_id
1 'polypeptide(L)' 'MVKYLVGRVSDPLLGLFTGLFAYYIYETDPRNAAQRPEGRRLWDLLSRWSQDQKPDKSLYQEVKHAHKV' A
#
# COMPACT_ATOMS: atom_id res chain seq x y z
N MET A 1 16.15 15.59 -35.10
CA MET A 1 16.54 14.47 -34.22
C MET A 1 16.02 14.81 -32.84
N VAL A 2 15.07 14.04 -32.33
CA VAL A 2 14.20 14.56 -31.28
C VAL A 2 14.38 13.78 -30.00
N LYS A 3 14.79 14.52 -28.97
CA LYS A 3 15.35 14.07 -27.71
C LYS A 3 14.23 13.86 -26.69
N TYR A 4 13.32 12.92 -26.94
CA TYR A 4 12.15 12.69 -26.05
C TYR A 4 11.92 11.23 -25.64
N LEU A 5 12.91 10.34 -25.87
CA LEU A 5 12.82 8.97 -25.37
C LEU A 5 13.00 8.85 -23.86
N VAL A 6 13.75 9.76 -23.23
CA VAL A 6 13.94 9.73 -21.76
C VAL A 6 12.62 10.04 -21.06
N GLY A 7 11.96 11.16 -21.40
CA GLY A 7 10.68 11.58 -20.78
C GLY A 7 9.57 10.51 -20.82
N ARG A 8 9.39 9.84 -21.95
CA ARG A 8 8.30 8.86 -22.11
C ARG A 8 8.40 7.65 -21.16
N VAL A 9 9.61 7.28 -20.74
CA VAL A 9 9.83 6.15 -19.83
C VAL A 9 10.18 6.64 -18.42
N SER A 10 10.91 7.75 -18.30
CA SER A 10 11.27 8.34 -17.01
C SER A 10 10.03 8.83 -16.27
N ASP A 11 9.07 9.45 -16.94
CA ASP A 11 7.93 10.06 -16.25
C ASP A 11 7.04 8.99 -15.58
N PRO A 12 6.69 7.87 -16.25
CA PRO A 12 6.00 6.75 -15.58
C PRO A 12 6.87 6.06 -14.52
N LEU A 13 8.17 5.88 -14.76
CA LEU A 13 9.07 5.23 -13.81
C LEU A 13 9.19 6.05 -12.52
N LEU A 14 9.36 7.37 -12.65
CA LEU A 14 9.40 8.30 -11.54
C LEU A 14 8.05 8.37 -10.83
N GLY A 15 6.93 8.34 -11.57
CA GLY A 15 5.60 8.29 -10.98
C GLY A 15 5.38 7.04 -10.13
N LEU A 16 5.74 5.87 -10.64
CA LEU A 16 5.65 4.60 -9.91
C LEU A 16 6.59 4.59 -8.69
N PHE A 17 7.85 5.01 -8.87
CA PHE A 17 8.81 5.08 -7.78
C PHE A 17 8.33 6.03 -6.67
N THR A 18 7.82 7.20 -7.05
CA THR A 18 7.28 8.18 -6.11
C THR A 18 6.08 7.62 -5.35
N GLY A 19 5.17 6.89 -6.03
CA GLY A 19 4.04 6.23 -5.38
C GLY A 19 4.46 5.15 -4.39
N LEU A 20 5.39 4.27 -4.79
CA LEU A 20 5.95 3.24 -3.89
C LEU A 20 6.67 3.86 -2.70
N PHE A 21 7.43 4.94 -2.92
CA PHE A 21 8.14 5.65 -1.87
C PHE A 21 7.19 6.35 -0.90
N ALA A 22 6.13 7.00 -1.41
CA ALA A 22 5.09 7.58 -0.57
C ALA A 22 4.38 6.51 0.27
N TYR A 23 4.08 5.34 -0.31
CA TYR A 23 3.54 4.21 0.45
C TYR A 23 4.52 3.71 1.51
N TYR A 24 5.81 3.62 1.19
CA TYR A 24 6.83 3.23 2.16
C TYR A 24 6.90 4.19 3.37
N ILE A 25 6.86 5.50 3.13
CA ILE A 25 6.81 6.49 4.22
C ILE A 25 5.52 6.32 5.01
N TYR A 26 4.38 6.19 4.33
CA TYR A 26 3.08 5.98 4.98
C TYR A 26 3.09 4.74 5.89
N GLU A 27 3.66 3.63 5.42
CA GLU A 27 3.73 2.34 6.13
C GLU A 27 4.69 2.37 7.33
N THR A 28 5.75 3.17 7.26
CA THR A 28 6.79 3.25 8.31
C THR A 28 6.55 4.34 9.36
N ASP A 29 5.69 5.33 9.07
CA ASP A 29 5.39 6.42 10.01
C ASP A 29 4.54 5.93 11.20
N PRO A 30 5.02 6.07 12.46
CA PRO A 30 4.26 5.67 13.65
C PRO A 30 2.93 6.42 13.81
N ARG A 31 2.76 7.61 13.21
CA ARG A 31 1.50 8.37 13.24
C ARG A 31 0.37 7.65 12.50
N ASN A 32 0.72 6.82 11.52
CA ASN A 32 -0.23 6.05 10.74
C ASN A 32 -0.51 4.67 11.34
N ALA A 33 0.12 4.31 12.47
CA ALA A 33 -0.04 3.00 13.10
C ALA A 33 -1.50 2.66 13.42
N ALA A 34 -2.29 3.65 13.85
CA ALA A 34 -3.72 3.48 14.13
C ALA A 34 -4.56 3.13 12.88
N GLN A 35 -4.11 3.54 11.69
CA GLN A 35 -4.76 3.24 10.41
C GLN A 35 -4.28 1.91 9.81
N ARG A 36 -3.31 1.26 10.45
CA ARG A 36 -2.57 0.13 9.91
C ARG A 36 -2.57 -1.08 10.86
N PRO A 37 -3.74 -1.74 11.05
CA PRO A 37 -3.83 -2.98 11.82
C PRO A 37 -2.90 -4.05 11.26
N GLU A 38 -2.38 -4.92 12.13
CA GLU A 38 -1.58 -6.06 11.72
C GLU A 38 -2.36 -6.97 10.76
N GLY A 39 -1.68 -7.52 9.73
CA GLY A 39 -2.35 -8.34 8.72
C GLY A 39 -3.07 -7.55 7.63
N ARG A 40 -2.97 -6.22 7.59
CA ARG A 40 -3.47 -5.36 6.51
C ARG A 40 -2.37 -4.67 5.70
N ARG A 41 -1.10 -5.08 5.85
CA ARG A 41 0.02 -4.55 5.05
C ARG A 41 -0.12 -5.00 3.60
N LEU A 42 0.40 -4.22 2.67
CA LEU A 42 0.47 -4.63 1.26
C LEU A 42 1.19 -5.98 1.11
N TRP A 43 2.27 -6.20 1.87
CA TRP A 43 3.00 -7.47 1.87
C TRP A 43 2.18 -8.65 2.39
N ASP A 44 1.33 -8.42 3.40
CA ASP A 44 0.43 -9.46 3.93
C ASP A 44 -0.67 -9.81 2.92
N LEU A 45 -1.16 -8.82 2.18
CA LEU A 45 -2.13 -9.03 1.11
C LEU A 45 -1.50 -9.78 -0.07
N LEU A 46 -0.28 -9.40 -0.45
CA LEU A 46 0.45 -10.04 -1.55
C LEU A 46 0.81 -11.50 -1.21
N SER A 47 1.23 -11.77 0.02
CA SER A 47 1.55 -13.13 0.47
C SER A 47 0.30 -14.01 0.49
N ARG A 48 -0.84 -13.50 0.99
CA ARG A 48 -2.12 -14.21 0.97
C ARG A 48 -2.61 -14.49 -0.45
N TRP A 49 -2.50 -13.51 -1.34
CA TRP A 49 -2.87 -13.67 -2.75
C TRP A 49 -1.99 -14.72 -3.43
N SER A 50 -0.68 -14.69 -3.21
CA SER A 50 0.25 -15.69 -3.75
C SER A 50 0.01 -17.09 -3.20
N GLN A 51 -0.61 -17.23 -2.04
CA GLN A 51 -0.90 -18.50 -1.38
C GLN A 51 -2.38 -18.91 -1.49
N ASP A 52 -3.19 -18.17 -2.27
CA ASP A 52 -4.64 -18.35 -2.41
C ASP A 52 -5.40 -18.45 -1.07
N GLN A 53 -4.92 -17.73 -0.06
CA GLN A 53 -5.51 -17.72 1.28
C GLN A 53 -6.66 -16.72 1.36
N LYS A 54 -7.77 -17.16 1.96
CA LYS A 54 -8.91 -16.26 2.24
C LYS A 54 -8.56 -15.32 3.40
N PRO A 55 -8.77 -14.00 3.25
CA PRO A 55 -8.47 -13.06 4.31
C PRO A 55 -9.40 -13.29 5.50
N ASP A 56 -8.83 -13.26 6.71
CA ASP A 56 -9.62 -13.36 7.93
C ASP A 56 -10.56 -12.15 8.04
N LYS A 57 -11.85 -12.42 8.20
CA LYS A 57 -12.91 -11.40 8.30
C LYS A 57 -12.81 -10.59 9.59
N SER A 58 -12.19 -11.15 10.64
CA SER A 58 -11.94 -10.45 11.91
C SER A 58 -11.15 -9.17 11.69
N LEU A 59 -10.21 -9.20 10.74
CA LEU A 59 -9.35 -8.07 10.39
C LEU A 59 -10.15 -6.86 9.92
N TYR A 60 -11.37 -7.01 9.41
CA TYR A 60 -12.22 -5.91 8.92
C TYR A 60 -13.27 -5.42 9.93
N GLN A 61 -13.49 -6.16 11.02
CA GLN A 61 -14.50 -5.84 12.02
C GLN A 61 -14.05 -4.70 12.97
N GLU A 62 -12.77 -4.64 13.30
CA GLU A 62 -12.21 -3.69 14.28
C GLU A 62 -12.49 -2.21 13.92
N VAL A 63 -12.44 -1.86 12.64
CA VAL A 63 -12.70 -0.49 12.16
C VAL A 63 -14.18 -0.10 12.25
N LYS A 64 -15.11 -1.06 12.18
CA LYS A 64 -16.55 -0.76 12.25
C LYS A 64 -16.99 -0.31 13.65
N HIS A 65 -16.26 -0.69 14.68
CA HIS A 65 -16.56 -0.30 16.06
C HIS A 65 -15.95 1.07 16.42
N ALA A 66 -14.81 1.45 15.84
CA ALA A 66 -14.17 2.74 16.09
C ALA A 66 -14.93 3.95 15.49
N HIS A 67 -15.73 3.74 14.43
CA HIS A 67 -16.53 4.79 13.81
C HIS A 67 -17.96 4.92 14.40
N LYS A 68 -18.32 4.06 15.36
CA LYS A 68 -19.61 4.07 16.03
C LYS A 68 -19.46 4.62 17.46
N VAL A 69 -19.07 5.89 17.55
CA VAL A 69 -19.16 6.71 18.78
C VAL A 69 -19.69 8.08 18.39
#